data_AF-A0A2T4CN50-F1
#
_entry.id   AF-A0A2T4CN50-F1
#
_cell.length_a   1.000
_cell.length_b   1.000
_cell.length_c   1.000
_cell.angle_alpha   90.00
_cell.angle_beta   90.00
_cell.angle_gamma   90.00
#
_symmetry.space_group_name_H-M   'P 1'
#
loop_
_entity.id
_entity.type
_entity.pdbx_description
1 polymer ?
#
loop_
_entity_poly.entity_id
_entity_poly.type
_entity_poly.pdbx_seq_one_letter_code
_entity_poly.pdbx_strand_id
1 'polypeptide(L)'
;LGGGYAHFNRDDKNWLPELEAQGMTIVTEFAELPELQQLPAMGLFAPIGLPHAIDDEPRLATMTEHALRLLTDQQTEGQPFALMIEGSQIDWCGHANDIACAVHEMADFAAAIEVVKAFQAEHPNTLLVITADHSTGGLTLGQGGEYAWYSERVMGIQNSLAFLTEQLLGMPREQWREYLQPRLNLDFSDDDWQQLIEAELPESERARDKQYALGAVLVPLISKHTRTGWTTTGHTAVDVPVLAEGPYAEQLRGYQDHTDIAKVLLNIVK
;
A
#
# COMPACT_ATOMS: atom_id res chain seq x y z
N LEU A 1 -8.82 6.21 9.82
CA LEU A 1 -9.53 5.44 8.78
C LEU A 1 -8.53 4.45 8.21
N GLY A 2 -8.82 3.16 8.20
CA GLY A 2 -7.86 2.14 7.75
C GLY A 2 -8.31 0.73 8.11
N GLY A 3 -7.36 -0.21 8.18
CA GLY A 3 -7.59 -1.56 8.67
C GLY A 3 -7.38 -1.68 10.18
N GLY A 4 -7.04 -2.89 10.64
CA GLY A 4 -6.64 -3.17 12.02
C GLY A 4 -7.79 -3.55 12.95
N TYR A 5 -8.96 -3.92 12.42
CA TYR A 5 -10.12 -4.33 13.24
C TYR A 5 -9.76 -5.39 14.28
N ALA A 6 -8.92 -6.38 13.93
CA ALA A 6 -8.52 -7.46 14.82
C ALA A 6 -7.66 -7.00 16.01
N HIS A 7 -7.08 -5.79 15.97
CA HIS A 7 -6.35 -5.21 17.09
C HIS A 7 -7.27 -4.52 18.11
N PHE A 8 -8.47 -4.11 17.68
CA PHE A 8 -9.48 -3.50 18.54
C PHE A 8 -10.54 -4.51 19.00
N ASN A 9 -10.91 -5.47 18.15
CA ASN A 9 -11.75 -6.60 18.54
C ASN A 9 -10.89 -7.87 18.62
N ARG A 10 -10.31 -8.11 19.79
CA ARG A 10 -9.44 -9.26 20.07
C ARG A 10 -10.21 -10.31 20.86
N ASP A 11 -9.75 -11.56 20.78
CA ASP A 11 -10.32 -12.69 21.54
C ASP A 11 -10.40 -12.43 23.06
N ASP A 12 -9.43 -11.69 23.60
CA ASP A 12 -9.37 -11.35 25.03
C ASP A 12 -10.04 -10.02 25.37
N LYS A 13 -10.21 -9.11 24.40
CA LYS A 13 -10.80 -7.79 24.63
C LYS A 13 -11.33 -7.14 23.34
N ASN A 14 -12.60 -6.75 23.39
CA ASN A 14 -13.19 -5.82 22.42
C ASN A 14 -13.15 -4.40 22.99
N TRP A 15 -12.41 -3.50 22.32
CA TRP A 15 -12.22 -2.08 22.68
C TRP A 15 -13.25 -1.15 22.04
N LEU A 16 -14.03 -1.63 21.07
CA LEU A 16 -14.96 -0.79 20.32
C LEU A 16 -16.01 -0.15 21.23
N PRO A 17 -16.68 -0.88 22.15
CA PRO A 17 -17.66 -0.27 23.04
C PRO A 17 -17.06 0.78 23.98
N GLU A 18 -15.80 0.63 24.43
CA GLU A 18 -15.16 1.64 25.28
C GLU A 18 -14.79 2.92 24.53
N LEU A 19 -14.48 2.81 23.24
CA LEU A 19 -14.22 3.96 22.36
C LEU A 19 -15.54 4.68 22.03
N GLU A 20 -16.61 3.93 21.75
CA GLU A 20 -17.96 4.48 21.55
C GLU A 20 -18.47 5.19 22.80
N ALA A 21 -18.23 4.61 23.99
CA ALA A 21 -18.58 5.24 25.27
C ALA A 21 -17.80 6.55 25.53
N GLN A 22 -16.67 6.76 24.86
CA GLN A 22 -15.90 8.02 24.87
C GLN A 22 -16.33 8.99 23.76
N GLY A 23 -17.40 8.68 23.03
CA GLY A 23 -17.97 9.54 22.00
C GLY A 23 -17.42 9.32 20.59
N MET A 24 -16.63 8.26 20.37
CA MET A 24 -16.13 7.93 19.03
C MET A 24 -17.19 7.25 18.19
N THR A 25 -17.46 7.75 16.99
CA THR A 25 -18.28 7.04 15.99
C THR A 25 -17.40 6.04 15.25
N ILE A 26 -17.79 4.77 15.23
CA ILE A 26 -17.03 3.67 14.62
C ILE A 26 -17.86 3.04 13.51
N VAL A 27 -17.24 2.84 12.35
CA VAL A 27 -17.78 2.03 11.25
C VAL A 27 -16.79 0.95 10.86
N THR A 28 -17.27 -0.21 10.42
CA THR A 28 -16.42 -1.36 10.09
C THR A 28 -16.57 -1.83 8.66
N GLU A 29 -17.64 -1.42 7.97
CA GLU A 29 -17.79 -1.65 6.55
C GLU A 29 -17.40 -0.41 5.76
N PHE A 30 -16.67 -0.59 4.65
CA PHE A 30 -16.23 0.55 3.84
C PHE A 30 -17.41 1.37 3.29
N ALA A 31 -18.53 0.70 3.01
CA ALA A 31 -19.76 1.33 2.54
C ALA A 31 -20.40 2.28 3.58
N GLU A 32 -20.06 2.14 4.86
CA GLU A 32 -20.55 2.97 5.96
C GLU A 32 -19.65 4.21 6.18
N LEU A 33 -18.57 4.39 5.41
CA LEU A 33 -17.70 5.56 5.52
C LEU A 33 -18.46 6.91 5.45
N PRO A 34 -19.54 7.06 4.64
CA PRO A 34 -20.39 8.25 4.69
C PRO A 34 -21.17 8.46 5.98
N GLU A 35 -21.32 7.47 6.85
CA GLU A 35 -22.02 7.61 8.13
C GLU A 35 -21.17 8.35 9.18
N LEU A 36 -19.85 8.43 8.97
CA LEU A 36 -18.96 9.25 9.79
C LEU A 36 -19.22 10.73 9.49
N GLN A 37 -20.11 11.33 10.27
CA GLN A 37 -20.51 12.74 10.14
C GLN A 37 -19.80 13.67 11.14
N GLN A 38 -19.16 13.12 12.18
CA GLN A 38 -18.51 13.91 13.22
C GLN A 38 -17.28 13.25 13.83
N LEU A 39 -16.33 14.04 14.32
CA LEU A 39 -15.20 13.59 15.14
C LEU A 39 -15.62 13.48 16.63
N PRO A 40 -14.97 12.60 17.42
CA PRO A 40 -13.96 11.64 17.00
C PRO A 40 -14.56 10.49 16.16
N ALA A 41 -13.87 10.10 15.10
CA ALA A 41 -14.33 9.10 14.15
C ALA A 41 -13.27 8.02 13.91
N MET A 42 -13.71 6.78 13.71
CA MET A 42 -12.86 5.64 13.40
C MET A 42 -13.52 4.77 12.33
N GLY A 43 -12.72 4.34 11.37
CA GLY A 43 -13.13 3.38 10.33
C GLY A 43 -12.12 2.25 10.30
N LEU A 44 -12.58 1.01 10.52
CA LEU A 44 -11.77 -0.21 10.62
C LEU A 44 -12.26 -1.23 9.59
N PHE A 45 -11.80 -1.08 8.35
CA PHE A 45 -12.38 -1.73 7.17
C PHE A 45 -11.80 -3.10 6.81
N ALA A 46 -10.85 -3.59 7.60
CA ALA A 46 -10.23 -4.88 7.41
C ALA A 46 -9.62 -5.41 8.72
N PRO A 47 -9.44 -6.74 8.88
CA PRO A 47 -8.82 -7.32 10.08
C PRO A 47 -7.42 -6.78 10.37
N ILE A 48 -6.56 -6.69 9.34
CA ILE A 48 -5.17 -6.23 9.45
C ILE A 48 -4.93 -5.07 8.46
N GLY A 49 -4.48 -5.34 7.23
CA GLY A 49 -4.41 -4.38 6.15
C GLY A 49 -5.66 -4.46 5.27
N LEU A 50 -6.00 -3.38 4.56
CA LEU A 50 -6.96 -3.47 3.46
C LEU A 50 -6.37 -4.39 2.36
N PRO A 51 -7.21 -4.97 1.48
CA PRO A 51 -6.73 -5.64 0.27
C PRO A 51 -5.80 -4.75 -0.57
N HIS A 52 -4.87 -5.36 -1.31
CA HIS A 52 -4.03 -4.62 -2.25
C HIS A 52 -4.86 -3.92 -3.33
N ALA A 53 -4.41 -2.76 -3.79
CA ALA A 53 -5.08 -1.97 -4.83
C ALA A 53 -5.21 -2.70 -6.18
N ILE A 54 -4.38 -3.72 -6.44
CA ILE A 54 -4.51 -4.57 -7.65
C ILE A 54 -5.60 -5.65 -7.51
N ASP A 55 -6.04 -5.93 -6.27
CA ASP A 55 -7.00 -7.01 -5.97
C ASP A 55 -8.40 -6.49 -5.64
N ASP A 56 -8.59 -5.18 -5.52
CA ASP A 56 -9.85 -4.55 -5.13
C ASP A 56 -9.88 -3.08 -5.61
N GLU A 57 -10.98 -2.38 -5.36
CA GLU A 57 -11.09 -0.96 -5.68
C GLU A 57 -10.11 -0.11 -4.85
N PRO A 58 -9.43 0.89 -5.46
CA PRO A 58 -8.64 1.88 -4.75
C PRO A 58 -9.47 2.64 -3.72
N ARG A 59 -8.95 2.81 -2.50
CA ARG A 59 -9.73 3.31 -1.35
C ARG A 59 -9.04 4.42 -0.58
N LEU A 60 -7.73 4.63 -0.76
CA LEU A 60 -7.00 5.65 -0.02
C LEU A 60 -7.48 7.06 -0.38
N ALA A 61 -7.79 7.30 -1.66
CA ALA A 61 -8.35 8.56 -2.12
C ALA A 61 -9.70 8.88 -1.44
N THR A 62 -10.61 7.91 -1.40
CA THR A 62 -11.92 8.07 -0.74
C THR A 62 -11.78 8.31 0.77
N MET A 63 -10.91 7.55 1.45
CA MET A 63 -10.65 7.80 2.88
C MET A 63 -10.03 9.19 3.12
N THR A 64 -9.17 9.65 2.21
CA THR A 64 -8.55 10.98 2.26
C THR A 64 -9.59 12.08 2.11
N GLU A 65 -10.49 11.95 1.13
CA GLU A 65 -11.59 12.90 0.92
C GLU A 65 -12.49 12.99 2.17
N HIS A 66 -12.88 11.85 2.74
CA HIS A 66 -13.69 11.82 3.96
C HIS A 66 -12.97 12.40 5.18
N ALA A 67 -11.66 12.14 5.33
CA ALA A 67 -10.87 12.71 6.43
C ALA A 67 -10.78 14.24 6.31
N LEU A 68 -10.49 14.76 5.12
CA LEU A 68 -10.43 16.20 4.85
C LEU A 68 -11.78 16.86 5.08
N ARG A 69 -12.89 16.24 4.63
CA ARG A 69 -14.24 16.72 4.90
C ARG A 69 -14.52 16.82 6.40
N LEU A 70 -14.31 15.73 7.15
CA LEU A 70 -14.53 15.70 8.60
C LEU A 70 -13.70 16.77 9.34
N LEU A 71 -12.43 16.91 8.98
CA LEU A 71 -11.55 17.90 9.60
C LEU A 71 -11.97 19.33 9.26
N THR A 72 -12.46 19.57 8.05
CA THR A 72 -12.89 20.90 7.57
C THR A 72 -14.24 21.30 8.12
N ASP A 73 -15.24 20.41 8.05
CA ASP A 73 -16.61 20.65 8.55
C ASP A 73 -16.63 20.98 10.05
N GLN A 74 -15.68 20.43 10.80
CA GLN A 74 -15.58 20.59 12.24
C GLN A 74 -14.49 21.55 12.69
N GLN A 75 -13.76 22.14 11.74
CA GLN A 75 -12.76 23.13 12.03
C GLN A 75 -13.42 24.33 12.72
N THR A 76 -12.94 24.70 13.90
CA THR A 76 -13.29 25.99 14.48
C THR A 76 -12.35 27.06 13.94
N GLU A 77 -12.88 28.27 13.76
CA GLU A 77 -12.13 29.38 13.15
C GLU A 77 -10.78 29.59 13.87
N GLY A 78 -9.68 29.50 13.11
CA GLY A 78 -8.33 29.68 13.61
C GLY A 78 -7.66 28.44 14.21
N GLN A 79 -8.31 27.27 14.25
CA GLN A 79 -7.66 26.03 14.69
C GLN A 79 -7.14 25.22 13.48
N PRO A 80 -5.80 25.05 13.31
CA PRO A 80 -5.26 24.21 12.26
C PRO A 80 -5.50 22.72 12.55
N PHE A 81 -5.39 21.88 11.52
CA PHE A 81 -5.28 20.44 11.68
C PHE A 81 -3.99 19.93 11.05
N ALA A 82 -3.54 18.76 11.51
CA ALA A 82 -2.52 17.96 10.85
C ALA A 82 -3.15 16.63 10.43
N LEU A 83 -2.95 16.24 9.17
CA LEU A 83 -3.44 14.99 8.61
C LEU A 83 -2.25 14.21 8.05
N MET A 84 -2.14 12.94 8.44
CA MET A 84 -1.18 11.99 7.87
C MET A 84 -1.96 10.97 7.04
N ILE A 85 -1.53 10.78 5.81
CA ILE A 85 -2.07 9.82 4.84
C ILE A 85 -0.92 8.91 4.44
N GLU A 86 -1.14 7.61 4.49
CA GLU A 86 -0.10 6.61 4.29
C GLU A 86 -0.53 5.60 3.20
N GLY A 87 0.25 5.51 2.12
CA GLY A 87 0.16 4.43 1.14
C GLY A 87 0.88 3.17 1.63
N SER A 88 0.43 2.61 2.75
CA SER A 88 1.16 1.60 3.54
C SER A 88 1.53 0.33 2.77
N GLN A 89 0.73 -0.05 1.78
CA GLN A 89 0.92 -1.31 1.07
C GLN A 89 1.99 -1.26 -0.03
N ILE A 90 2.49 -0.07 -0.40
CA ILE A 90 3.65 0.06 -1.29
C ILE A 90 4.85 -0.72 -0.70
N ASP A 91 5.06 -0.58 0.61
CA ASP A 91 6.10 -1.30 1.34
C ASP A 91 5.84 -2.82 1.37
N TRP A 92 4.60 -3.24 1.61
CA TRP A 92 4.25 -4.67 1.65
C TRP A 92 4.46 -5.36 0.29
N CYS A 93 4.07 -4.70 -0.80
CA CYS A 93 4.37 -5.17 -2.16
C CYS A 93 5.89 -5.21 -2.41
N GLY A 94 6.63 -4.24 -1.89
CA GLY A 94 8.09 -4.19 -1.96
C GLY A 94 8.76 -5.36 -1.21
N HIS A 95 8.29 -5.70 -0.02
CA HIS A 95 8.76 -6.87 0.74
C HIS A 95 8.48 -8.20 0.00
N ALA A 96 7.34 -8.26 -0.71
CA ALA A 96 6.96 -9.40 -1.54
C ALA A 96 7.70 -9.44 -2.89
N ASN A 97 8.48 -8.38 -3.23
CA ASN A 97 9.08 -8.19 -4.55
C ASN A 97 8.03 -8.29 -5.69
N ASP A 98 6.82 -7.82 -5.42
CA ASP A 98 5.69 -7.85 -6.33
C ASP A 98 5.53 -6.49 -7.00
N ILE A 99 6.07 -6.38 -8.22
CA ILE A 99 6.05 -5.15 -8.98
C ILE A 99 4.65 -4.77 -9.46
N ALA A 100 3.79 -5.74 -9.75
CA ALA A 100 2.43 -5.47 -10.21
C ALA A 100 1.61 -4.88 -9.06
N CYS A 101 1.71 -5.47 -7.87
CA CYS A 101 1.15 -4.91 -6.64
C CYS A 101 1.68 -3.49 -6.38
N ALA A 102 3.01 -3.30 -6.39
CA ALA A 102 3.63 -2.03 -6.02
C ALA A 102 3.20 -0.86 -6.93
N VAL A 103 3.09 -1.07 -8.25
CA VAL A 103 2.66 0.00 -9.17
C VAL A 103 1.18 0.37 -8.99
N HIS A 104 0.32 -0.57 -8.60
CA HIS A 104 -1.08 -0.27 -8.31
C HIS A 104 -1.24 0.44 -6.96
N GLU A 105 -0.45 0.09 -5.95
CA GLU A 105 -0.40 0.84 -4.67
C GLU A 105 0.14 2.26 -4.87
N MET A 106 1.15 2.45 -5.72
CA MET A 106 1.62 3.78 -6.12
C MET A 106 0.52 4.57 -6.83
N ALA A 107 -0.35 3.90 -7.61
CA ALA A 107 -1.48 4.56 -8.28
C ALA A 107 -2.57 4.97 -7.28
N ASP A 108 -2.91 4.15 -6.27
CA ASP A 108 -3.86 4.53 -5.21
C ASP A 108 -3.30 5.69 -4.36
N PHE A 109 -2.00 5.67 -4.03
CA PHE A 109 -1.36 6.81 -3.35
C PHE A 109 -1.35 8.08 -4.21
N ALA A 110 -1.08 7.98 -5.51
CA ALA A 110 -1.17 9.11 -6.43
C ALA A 110 -2.59 9.69 -6.52
N ALA A 111 -3.63 8.84 -6.50
CA ALA A 111 -5.01 9.29 -6.46
C ALA A 111 -5.32 10.07 -5.18
N ALA A 112 -4.82 9.63 -4.02
CA ALA A 112 -4.96 10.36 -2.77
C ALA A 112 -4.24 11.72 -2.79
N ILE A 113 -3.05 11.80 -3.43
CA ILE A 113 -2.35 13.08 -3.63
C ILE A 113 -3.20 14.07 -4.44
N GLU A 114 -3.87 13.61 -5.50
CA GLU A 114 -4.74 14.48 -6.30
C GLU A 114 -5.94 15.01 -5.50
N VAL A 115 -6.50 14.21 -4.57
CA VAL A 115 -7.52 14.70 -3.63
C VAL A 115 -6.98 15.82 -2.74
N VAL A 116 -5.78 15.65 -2.19
CA VAL A 116 -5.16 16.69 -1.33
C VAL A 116 -4.82 17.95 -2.13
N LYS A 117 -4.37 17.82 -3.38
CA LYS A 117 -4.09 18.97 -4.25
C LYS A 117 -5.37 19.73 -4.61
N ALA A 118 -6.48 19.02 -4.86
CA ALA A 118 -7.78 19.64 -5.06
C ALA A 118 -8.22 20.43 -3.81
N PHE A 119 -8.06 19.83 -2.63
CA PHE A 119 -8.31 20.50 -1.36
C PHE A 119 -7.42 21.74 -1.18
N GLN A 120 -6.11 21.63 -1.43
CA GLN A 120 -5.17 22.75 -1.30
C GLN A 120 -5.50 23.92 -2.23
N ALA A 121 -6.05 23.66 -3.41
CA ALA A 121 -6.49 24.70 -4.34
C ALA A 121 -7.63 25.56 -3.76
N GLU A 122 -8.52 24.97 -2.94
CA GLU A 122 -9.60 25.67 -2.25
C GLU A 122 -9.17 26.21 -0.87
N HIS A 123 -8.13 25.62 -0.28
CA HIS A 123 -7.59 25.95 1.03
C HIS A 123 -6.09 26.31 0.93
N PRO A 124 -5.71 27.49 0.38
CA PRO A 124 -4.32 27.82 0.06
C PRO A 124 -3.39 27.96 1.26
N ASN A 125 -3.93 28.08 2.49
CA ASN A 125 -3.16 28.02 3.73
C ASN A 125 -2.91 26.56 4.18
N THR A 126 -2.51 25.71 3.24
CA THR A 126 -2.26 24.28 3.47
C THR A 126 -0.86 23.95 2.97
N LEU A 127 -0.05 23.33 3.82
CA LEU A 127 1.23 22.73 3.43
C LEU A 127 1.01 21.24 3.16
N LEU A 128 1.30 20.82 1.92
CA LEU A 128 1.39 19.42 1.54
C LEU A 128 2.86 18.99 1.59
N VAL A 129 3.15 17.90 2.29
CA VAL A 129 4.47 17.23 2.29
C VAL A 129 4.28 15.77 1.93
N ILE A 130 5.05 15.29 0.96
CA ILE A 130 5.08 13.89 0.52
C ILE A 130 6.51 13.39 0.69
N THR A 131 6.68 12.26 1.36
CA THR A 131 7.96 11.58 1.52
C THR A 131 7.71 10.07 1.62
N ALA A 132 8.77 9.29 1.57
CA ALA A 132 8.77 7.93 2.11
C ALA A 132 9.43 7.92 3.49
N ASP A 133 9.16 6.87 4.25
CA ASP A 133 9.87 6.52 5.49
C ASP A 133 11.18 5.78 5.20
N HIS A 134 11.19 4.91 4.19
CA HIS A 134 12.36 4.23 3.63
C HIS A 134 12.09 3.67 2.22
N SER A 135 13.12 3.07 1.61
CA SER A 135 12.98 2.25 0.39
C SER A 135 12.93 0.76 0.74
N THR A 136 12.22 -0.04 -0.05
CA THR A 136 12.01 -1.47 0.20
C THR A 136 12.29 -2.31 -1.05
N GLY A 137 12.83 -3.51 -0.85
CA GLY A 137 13.09 -4.51 -1.90
C GLY A 137 14.36 -4.27 -2.74
N GLY A 138 14.86 -3.03 -2.78
CA GLY A 138 15.97 -2.64 -3.66
C GLY A 138 15.56 -2.72 -5.12
N LEU A 139 14.37 -2.20 -5.42
CA LEU A 139 13.77 -2.19 -6.75
C LEU A 139 14.70 -1.54 -7.79
N THR A 140 14.81 -2.17 -8.96
CA THR A 140 15.48 -1.64 -10.14
C THR A 140 14.65 -1.88 -11.40
N LEU A 141 14.64 -0.90 -12.30
CA LEU A 141 14.01 -1.00 -13.62
C LEU A 141 15.08 -1.37 -14.64
N GLY A 142 15.13 -2.65 -15.01
CA GLY A 142 16.22 -3.26 -15.77
C GLY A 142 16.97 -4.29 -14.92
N GLN A 143 17.10 -5.51 -15.44
CA GLN A 143 17.80 -6.61 -14.78
C GLN A 143 18.39 -7.57 -15.82
N GLY A 144 19.45 -8.29 -15.44
CA GLY A 144 19.95 -9.44 -16.21
C GLY A 144 20.82 -9.03 -17.39
N GLY A 145 21.40 -7.83 -17.35
CA GLY A 145 22.20 -7.27 -18.44
C GLY A 145 21.38 -6.67 -19.59
N GLU A 146 20.05 -6.70 -19.48
CA GLU A 146 19.13 -6.15 -20.47
C GLU A 146 18.79 -4.69 -20.15
N TYR A 147 18.93 -3.82 -21.14
CA TYR A 147 18.68 -2.38 -21.05
C TYR A 147 17.20 -2.08 -21.36
N ALA A 148 16.30 -2.77 -20.68
CA ALA A 148 14.86 -2.66 -20.91
C ALA A 148 14.09 -2.89 -19.60
N TRP A 149 12.91 -2.27 -19.52
CA TRP A 149 11.87 -2.59 -18.54
C TRP A 149 10.53 -2.61 -19.27
N TYR A 150 9.79 -3.70 -19.14
CA TYR A 150 8.57 -3.95 -19.92
C TYR A 150 7.34 -3.58 -19.10
N SER A 151 7.07 -2.28 -19.01
CA SER A 151 5.95 -1.75 -18.20
C SER A 151 4.60 -2.31 -18.65
N GLU A 152 4.40 -2.54 -19.95
CA GLU A 152 3.16 -3.11 -20.48
C GLU A 152 2.89 -4.53 -19.96
N ARG A 153 3.96 -5.29 -19.66
CA ARG A 153 3.85 -6.62 -19.07
C ARG A 153 3.51 -6.54 -17.59
N VAL A 154 4.16 -5.62 -16.87
CA VAL A 154 3.85 -5.35 -15.45
C VAL A 154 2.38 -4.95 -15.29
N MET A 155 1.91 -3.98 -16.09
CA MET A 155 0.54 -3.50 -16.06
C MET A 155 -0.47 -4.51 -16.62
N GLY A 156 0.00 -5.55 -17.31
CA GLY A 156 -0.82 -6.65 -17.82
C GLY A 156 -1.06 -7.77 -16.81
N ILE A 157 -0.33 -7.79 -15.69
CA ILE A 157 -0.54 -8.76 -14.60
C ILE A 157 -1.81 -8.37 -13.84
N GLN A 158 -2.66 -9.37 -13.64
CA GLN A 158 -3.88 -9.31 -12.86
C GLN A 158 -3.64 -9.97 -11.51
N ASN A 159 -4.04 -9.25 -10.45
CA ASN A 159 -3.92 -9.65 -9.06
C ASN A 159 -2.49 -9.66 -8.49
N SER A 160 -2.39 -9.49 -7.16
CA SER A 160 -1.13 -9.59 -6.43
C SER A 160 -0.68 -11.04 -6.30
N LEU A 161 0.61 -11.25 -6.07
CA LEU A 161 1.16 -12.54 -5.69
C LEU A 161 0.54 -13.09 -4.42
N ALA A 162 0.17 -12.24 -3.45
CA ALA A 162 -0.50 -12.68 -2.23
C ALA A 162 -1.84 -13.37 -2.57
N PHE A 163 -2.67 -12.72 -3.39
CA PHE A 163 -3.93 -13.28 -3.86
C PHE A 163 -3.72 -14.52 -4.73
N LEU A 164 -2.87 -14.42 -5.76
CA LEU A 164 -2.63 -15.53 -6.69
C LEU A 164 -2.16 -16.78 -5.94
N THR A 165 -1.15 -16.66 -5.07
CA THR A 165 -0.62 -17.80 -4.33
C THR A 165 -1.62 -18.40 -3.34
N GLU A 166 -2.50 -17.59 -2.73
CA GLU A 166 -3.62 -18.11 -1.92
C GLU A 166 -4.53 -19.01 -2.76
N GLN A 167 -4.92 -18.56 -3.96
CA GLN A 167 -5.79 -19.32 -4.85
C GLN A 167 -5.13 -20.63 -5.29
N LEU A 168 -3.84 -20.61 -5.62
CA LEU A 168 -3.09 -21.82 -6.00
C LEU A 168 -3.09 -22.88 -4.89
N LEU A 169 -2.95 -22.48 -3.63
CA LEU A 169 -2.98 -23.41 -2.49
C LEU A 169 -4.36 -24.05 -2.29
N GLY A 170 -5.42 -23.44 -2.82
CA GLY A 170 -6.78 -23.96 -2.81
C GLY A 170 -7.13 -24.91 -3.96
N MET A 171 -6.23 -25.15 -4.92
CA MET A 171 -6.51 -25.95 -6.12
C MET A 171 -5.41 -26.98 -6.47
N PRO A 172 -5.75 -28.05 -7.22
CA PRO A 172 -4.77 -29.02 -7.70
C PRO A 172 -3.70 -28.38 -8.60
N ARG A 173 -2.45 -28.86 -8.52
CA ARG A 173 -1.30 -28.31 -9.28
C ARG A 173 -1.51 -28.36 -10.80
N GLU A 174 -2.25 -29.34 -11.28
CA GLU A 174 -2.57 -29.52 -12.70
C GLU A 174 -3.39 -28.35 -13.27
N GLN A 175 -4.09 -27.60 -12.41
CA GLN A 175 -4.92 -26.44 -12.80
C GLN A 175 -4.14 -25.11 -12.75
N TRP A 176 -2.94 -25.08 -12.16
CA TRP A 176 -2.21 -23.84 -11.91
C TRP A 176 -1.86 -23.09 -13.19
N ARG A 177 -1.43 -23.79 -14.24
CA ARG A 177 -1.08 -23.18 -15.53
C ARG A 177 -2.28 -22.48 -16.18
N GLU A 178 -3.41 -23.18 -16.27
CA GLU A 178 -4.65 -22.64 -16.84
C GLU A 178 -5.15 -21.43 -16.03
N TYR A 179 -5.00 -21.47 -14.70
CA TYR A 179 -5.40 -20.39 -13.82
C TYR A 179 -4.50 -19.14 -13.94
N LEU A 180 -3.18 -19.32 -13.94
CA LEU A 180 -2.21 -18.21 -13.91
C LEU A 180 -1.95 -17.60 -15.26
N GLN A 181 -1.93 -18.38 -16.35
CA GLN A 181 -1.54 -17.88 -17.67
C GLN A 181 -2.32 -16.62 -18.11
N PRO A 182 -3.67 -16.56 -18.03
CA PRO A 182 -4.40 -15.36 -18.41
C PRO A 182 -4.23 -14.20 -17.40
N ARG A 183 -3.87 -14.49 -16.15
CA ARG A 183 -3.71 -13.47 -15.09
C ARG A 183 -2.33 -12.84 -15.12
N LEU A 184 -1.27 -13.63 -15.25
CA LEU A 184 0.08 -13.11 -15.38
C LEU A 184 0.26 -12.41 -16.74
N ASN A 185 -0.37 -12.94 -17.79
CA ASN A 185 -0.20 -12.44 -19.16
C ASN A 185 1.29 -12.37 -19.57
N LEU A 186 2.07 -13.36 -19.14
CA LEU A 186 3.49 -13.52 -19.44
C LEU A 186 3.70 -14.82 -20.22
N ASP A 187 4.64 -14.78 -21.17
CA ASP A 187 4.98 -15.93 -22.02
C ASP A 187 5.93 -16.89 -21.27
N PHE A 188 5.40 -17.57 -20.26
CA PHE A 188 6.14 -18.60 -19.52
C PHE A 188 6.40 -19.81 -20.42
N SER A 189 7.66 -20.20 -20.52
CA SER A 189 8.07 -21.43 -21.19
C SER A 189 7.61 -22.67 -20.41
N ASP A 190 7.63 -23.85 -21.05
CA ASP A 190 7.28 -25.10 -20.36
C ASP A 190 8.21 -25.39 -19.17
N ASP A 191 9.48 -24.94 -19.22
CA ASP A 191 10.43 -25.02 -18.11
C ASP A 191 10.04 -24.08 -16.95
N ASP A 192 9.63 -22.84 -17.26
CA ASP A 192 9.13 -21.90 -16.25
C ASP A 192 7.90 -22.49 -15.52
N TRP A 193 6.99 -23.14 -16.26
CA TRP A 193 5.83 -23.84 -15.67
C TRP A 193 6.23 -25.06 -14.85
N GLN A 194 7.19 -25.84 -15.31
CA GLN A 194 7.68 -27.00 -14.58
C GLN A 194 8.30 -26.60 -13.24
N GLN A 195 9.13 -25.55 -13.21
CA GLN A 195 9.69 -25.01 -11.97
C GLN A 195 8.62 -24.65 -10.94
N LEU A 196 7.51 -24.04 -11.38
CA LEU A 196 6.39 -23.71 -10.51
C LEU A 196 5.63 -24.96 -10.04
N ILE A 197 5.30 -25.88 -10.94
CA ILE A 197 4.55 -27.11 -10.63
C ILE A 197 5.35 -28.03 -9.72
N GLU A 198 6.68 -28.02 -9.78
CA GLU A 198 7.54 -28.85 -8.94
C GLU A 198 7.97 -28.15 -7.64
N ALA A 199 7.57 -26.90 -7.42
CA ALA A 199 7.93 -26.13 -6.22
C ALA A 199 7.63 -26.91 -4.93
N GLU A 200 8.62 -27.08 -4.05
CA GLU A 200 8.43 -27.71 -2.75
C GLU A 200 7.68 -26.76 -1.82
N LEU A 201 6.60 -27.26 -1.21
CA LEU A 201 5.84 -26.50 -0.21
C LEU A 201 6.18 -27.02 1.18
N PRO A 202 6.49 -26.15 2.15
CA PRO A 202 6.81 -26.59 3.50
C PRO A 202 5.61 -27.27 4.18
N GLU A 203 5.89 -28.27 5.01
CA GLU A 203 4.94 -28.86 5.97
C GLU A 203 4.66 -27.87 7.12
N SER A 204 4.04 -26.73 6.79
CA SER A 204 3.58 -25.74 7.76
C SER A 204 2.06 -25.65 7.72
N GLU A 205 1.45 -25.47 8.89
CA GLU A 205 0.02 -25.14 9.00
C GLU A 205 -0.25 -23.68 8.61
N ARG A 206 0.78 -22.81 8.60
CA ARG A 206 0.63 -21.41 8.20
C ARG A 206 0.60 -21.31 6.68
N ALA A 207 -0.54 -20.86 6.14
CA ALA A 207 -0.69 -20.60 4.71
C ALA A 207 0.42 -19.68 4.17
N ARG A 208 0.83 -18.68 4.95
CA ARG A 208 1.88 -17.71 4.60
C ARG A 208 3.22 -18.36 4.26
N ASP A 209 3.62 -19.42 4.96
CA ASP A 209 4.91 -20.10 4.69
C ASP A 209 4.89 -20.78 3.31
N LYS A 210 3.73 -21.32 2.91
CA LYS A 210 3.54 -21.91 1.58
C LYS A 210 3.45 -20.84 0.48
N GLN A 211 2.81 -19.71 0.76
CA GLN A 211 2.79 -18.56 -0.15
C GLN A 211 4.21 -18.03 -0.40
N TYR A 212 5.06 -17.94 0.63
CA TYR A 212 6.46 -17.56 0.45
C TYR A 212 7.24 -18.53 -0.43
N ALA A 213 7.02 -19.84 -0.28
CA ALA A 213 7.67 -20.83 -1.14
C ALA A 213 7.25 -20.67 -2.62
N LEU A 214 5.97 -20.39 -2.88
CA LEU A 214 5.50 -20.07 -4.23
C LEU A 214 6.06 -18.74 -4.75
N GLY A 215 6.10 -17.71 -3.91
CA GLY A 215 6.69 -16.41 -4.24
C GLY A 215 8.16 -16.51 -4.62
N ALA A 216 8.94 -17.37 -3.93
CA ALA A 216 10.35 -17.62 -4.25
C ALA A 216 10.57 -18.17 -5.68
N VAL A 217 9.56 -18.78 -6.28
CA VAL A 217 9.59 -19.25 -7.68
C VAL A 217 8.97 -18.21 -8.63
N LEU A 218 7.81 -17.66 -8.28
CA LEU A 218 7.09 -16.72 -9.15
C LEU A 218 7.83 -15.39 -9.32
N VAL A 219 8.44 -14.85 -8.26
CA VAL A 219 9.12 -13.54 -8.32
C VAL A 219 10.27 -13.57 -9.33
N PRO A 220 11.23 -14.53 -9.33
CA PRO A 220 12.26 -14.59 -10.36
C PRO A 220 11.72 -14.76 -11.78
N LEU A 221 10.65 -15.54 -11.98
CA LEU A 221 10.03 -15.74 -13.28
C LEU A 221 9.40 -14.45 -13.80
N ILE A 222 8.59 -13.76 -12.98
CA ILE A 222 8.00 -12.46 -13.31
C ILE A 222 9.11 -11.43 -13.56
N SER A 223 10.13 -11.39 -12.70
CA SER A 223 11.29 -10.48 -12.81
C SER A 223 12.04 -10.67 -14.13
N LYS A 224 12.28 -11.93 -14.54
CA LYS A 224 12.88 -12.29 -15.84
C LYS A 224 12.07 -11.74 -17.01
N HIS A 225 10.74 -11.86 -16.95
CA HIS A 225 9.84 -11.48 -18.04
C HIS A 225 9.51 -9.98 -18.09
N THR A 226 9.58 -9.29 -16.96
CA THR A 226 9.31 -7.84 -16.84
C THR A 226 10.59 -7.00 -16.84
N ARG A 227 11.74 -7.63 -16.60
CA ARG A 227 13.05 -7.02 -16.32
C ARG A 227 13.04 -6.14 -15.07
N THR A 228 12.32 -6.57 -14.04
CA THR A 228 12.28 -5.89 -12.74
C THR A 228 13.25 -6.56 -11.78
N GLY A 229 14.27 -5.84 -11.31
CA GLY A 229 15.24 -6.38 -10.37
C GLY A 229 14.95 -6.03 -8.91
N TRP A 230 15.38 -6.89 -8.01
CA TRP A 230 15.26 -6.76 -6.55
C TRP A 230 16.57 -7.24 -5.89
N THR A 231 16.92 -6.68 -4.73
CA THR A 231 18.16 -7.05 -4.01
C THR A 231 17.91 -7.63 -2.62
N THR A 232 16.70 -7.47 -2.08
CA THR A 232 16.35 -7.90 -0.72
C THR A 232 14.84 -8.12 -0.62
N THR A 233 14.38 -8.75 0.45
CA THR A 233 12.97 -8.75 0.87
C THR A 233 12.78 -7.85 2.09
N GLY A 234 13.71 -6.92 2.33
CA GLY A 234 13.70 -5.96 3.44
C GLY A 234 13.90 -4.54 2.94
N HIS A 235 14.29 -3.64 3.83
CA HIS A 235 14.52 -2.24 3.47
C HIS A 235 15.91 -2.00 2.89
N THR A 236 16.07 -0.87 2.21
CA THR A 236 17.36 -0.33 1.76
C THR A 236 17.51 1.12 2.22
N ALA A 237 18.76 1.56 2.37
CA ALA A 237 19.10 2.85 2.97
C ALA A 237 19.32 3.97 1.94
N VAL A 238 18.73 3.86 0.74
CA VAL A 238 18.80 4.96 -0.24
C VAL A 238 18.00 6.14 0.28
N ASP A 239 18.52 7.36 0.07
CA ASP A 239 17.80 8.59 0.40
C ASP A 239 16.45 8.62 -0.35
N VAL A 240 15.42 9.10 0.34
CA VAL A 240 14.05 9.20 -0.20
C VAL A 240 13.71 10.64 -0.55
N PRO A 241 12.88 10.88 -1.58
CA PRO A 241 12.52 12.23 -1.98
C PRO A 241 11.59 12.88 -0.93
N VAL A 242 11.79 14.18 -0.71
CA VAL A 242 10.83 15.05 -0.02
C VAL A 242 10.25 16.01 -1.05
N LEU A 243 8.94 15.92 -1.27
CA LEU A 243 8.19 16.86 -2.11
C LEU A 243 7.33 17.72 -1.18
N ALA A 244 7.28 19.02 -1.44
CA ALA A 244 6.46 19.93 -0.65
C ALA A 244 5.85 21.03 -1.52
N GLU A 245 4.61 21.40 -1.20
CA GLU A 245 3.87 22.47 -1.87
C GLU A 245 3.05 23.27 -0.84
N GLY A 246 3.00 24.60 -1.00
CA GLY A 246 2.27 25.51 -0.10
C GLY A 246 3.17 26.34 0.82
N PRO A 247 2.59 27.03 1.81
CA PRO A 247 3.34 27.83 2.77
C PRO A 247 4.43 27.00 3.46
N TYR A 248 5.61 27.59 3.66
CA TYR A 248 6.78 26.96 4.29
C TYR A 248 7.47 25.83 3.50
N ALA A 249 7.01 25.46 2.30
CA ALA A 249 7.61 24.39 1.49
C ALA A 249 9.12 24.59 1.23
N GLU A 250 9.59 25.83 1.04
CA GLU A 250 11.02 26.13 0.86
C GLU A 250 11.89 25.73 2.06
N GLN A 251 11.34 25.60 3.27
CA GLN A 251 12.09 25.14 4.44
C GLN A 251 12.42 23.64 4.39
N LEU A 252 11.76 22.88 3.52
CA LEU A 252 11.97 21.45 3.32
C LEU A 252 12.89 21.15 2.15
N ARG A 253 13.46 22.17 1.51
CA ARG A 253 14.30 22.02 0.33
C ARG A 253 15.73 21.63 0.70
N GLY A 254 16.29 20.66 -0.02
CA GLY A 254 17.69 20.27 0.07
C GLY A 254 17.88 18.90 0.71
N TYR A 255 19.13 18.61 1.08
CA TYR A 255 19.47 17.38 1.80
C TYR A 255 19.27 17.61 3.30
N GLN A 256 18.52 16.72 3.93
CA GLN A 256 18.18 16.80 5.35
C GLN A 256 17.90 15.42 5.92
N ASP A 257 18.02 15.29 7.23
CA ASP A 257 17.61 14.08 7.94
C ASP A 257 16.09 14.07 8.16
N HIS A 258 15.48 12.90 8.30
CA HIS A 258 14.03 12.79 8.54
C HIS A 258 13.58 13.50 9.85
N THR A 259 14.46 13.65 10.84
CA THR A 259 14.15 14.39 12.06
C THR A 259 14.09 15.90 11.83
N ASP A 260 14.76 16.41 10.81
CA ASP A 260 14.69 17.83 10.44
C ASP A 260 13.34 18.17 9.80
N ILE A 261 12.76 17.25 9.01
CA ILE A 261 11.40 17.36 8.49
C ILE A 261 10.41 17.51 9.67
N ALA A 262 10.51 16.64 10.68
CA ALA A 262 9.65 16.70 11.86
C ALA A 262 9.81 18.03 12.62
N LYS A 263 11.03 18.55 12.79
CA LYS A 263 11.27 19.86 13.43
C LYS A 263 10.59 20.99 12.67
N VAL A 264 10.64 20.99 11.33
CA VAL A 264 9.95 21.98 10.49
C VAL A 264 8.44 21.88 10.70
N LEU A 265 7.85 20.68 10.62
CA LEU A 265 6.41 20.49 10.79
C LEU A 265 5.90 20.89 12.18
N LEU A 266 6.62 20.55 13.24
CA LEU A 266 6.29 20.93 14.62
C LEU A 266 6.38 22.44 14.88
N ASN A 267 7.19 23.17 14.10
CA ASN A 267 7.24 24.64 14.20
C ASN A 267 6.05 25.32 13.51
N ILE A 268 5.41 24.63 12.55
CA ILE A 268 4.31 25.15 11.74
C ILE A 268 2.96 24.89 12.43
N VAL A 269 2.77 23.67 12.95
CA VAL A 269 1.55 23.28 13.69
C VAL A 269 1.65 23.82 15.12
N LYS A 270 0.88 24.87 15.43
CA LYS A 270 0.83 25.51 16.76
C LYS A 270 -0.55 25.40 17.39
#